data_AF-A0A348TUP6-F1
#
_entry.id   AF-A0A348TUP6-F1
#
_cell.length_a   1.000
_cell.length_b   1.000
_cell.length_c   1.000
_cell.angle_alpha   90.00
_cell.angle_beta   90.00
_cell.angle_gamma   90.00
#
_symmetry.space_group_name_H-M   'P 1'
#
loop_
_entity.id
_entity.type
_entity.pdbx_description
1 polymer ?
#
loop_
_entity_poly.entity_id
_entity_poly.type
_entity_poly.pdbx_seq_one_letter_code
_entity_poly.pdbx_strand_id
1 'polypeptide(L)'
;MKKSLLTFTALFAAATAFAQGQSTIQSWDFNSGIPTGWTQSTNATDGGFGAGSASSLSSQYFTIIDPGSNIVATNDDDCNCDKADEYLITDTLDLSNYS
;
A
#
# COMPACT_ATOMS: atom_id res chain seq x y z
N MET A 1 -39.05 14.11 29.42
CA MET A 1 -39.26 13.10 28.35
C MET A 1 -38.96 13.66 26.96
N LYS A 2 -39.68 14.68 26.45
CA LYS A 2 -39.44 15.24 25.09
C LYS A 2 -38.03 15.80 24.87
N LYS A 3 -37.48 16.52 25.86
CA LYS A 3 -36.12 17.09 25.79
C LYS A 3 -35.03 16.01 25.74
N SER A 4 -35.14 15.01 26.60
CA SER A 4 -34.23 13.85 26.64
C SER A 4 -34.28 13.05 25.34
N LEU A 5 -35.48 12.85 24.77
CA LEU A 5 -35.64 12.17 23.49
C LEU A 5 -34.94 12.93 22.36
N LEU A 6 -35.11 14.26 22.30
CA LEU A 6 -34.43 15.11 21.31
C LEU A 6 -32.90 15.05 21.43
N THR A 7 -32.39 15.05 22.66
CA THR A 7 -30.94 14.93 22.91
C THR A 7 -30.40 13.58 22.47
N PHE A 8 -31.11 12.47 22.75
CA PHE A 8 -30.70 11.15 22.27
C PHE A 8 -30.76 11.03 20.74
N THR A 9 -31.78 11.59 20.10
CA THR A 9 -31.86 11.62 18.63
C THR A 9 -30.73 12.44 18.00
N ALA A 10 -30.39 13.60 18.58
CA ALA A 10 -29.27 14.42 18.12
C ALA A 10 -27.93 13.72 18.31
N LEU A 11 -27.73 13.03 19.44
CA LEU A 11 -26.52 12.27 19.72
C LEU A 11 -26.37 11.08 18.76
N PHE A 12 -27.46 10.39 18.45
CA PHE A 12 -27.46 9.28 17.49
C PHE A 12 -27.15 9.76 16.06
N ALA A 13 -27.76 10.86 15.62
CA ALA A 13 -27.49 11.44 14.30
C ALA A 13 -26.04 11.94 14.16
N ALA A 14 -25.47 12.52 15.21
CA ALA A 14 -24.06 12.90 15.23
C ALA A 14 -23.15 11.67 15.16
N ALA A 15 -23.42 10.63 15.97
CA ALA A 15 -22.63 9.41 15.95
C ALA A 15 -22.62 8.73 14.57
N THR A 16 -23.75 8.68 13.86
CA THR A 16 -23.81 8.13 12.49
C THR A 16 -23.08 8.99 11.46
N ALA A 17 -23.02 10.31 11.65
CA ALA A 17 -22.29 11.21 10.77
C ALA A 17 -20.77 11.08 10.95
N PHE A 18 -20.29 10.85 12.18
CA PHE A 18 -18.87 10.65 12.48
C PHE A 18 -18.41 9.18 12.40
N ALA A 19 -19.33 8.23 12.24
CA ALA A 19 -19.03 6.82 11.99
C ALA A 19 -18.63 6.53 10.53
N GLN A 20 -18.48 7.57 9.70
CA GLN A 20 -17.82 7.49 8.38
C GLN A 20 -16.33 7.18 8.62
N GLY A 21 -16.04 5.92 8.91
CA GLY A 21 -14.71 5.43 9.25
C GLY A 21 -13.71 5.58 8.11
N GLN A 22 -12.44 5.35 8.43
CA GLN A 22 -11.32 5.33 7.50
C GLN A 22 -11.65 4.55 6.22
N SER A 23 -11.69 5.26 5.09
CA SER A 23 -11.88 4.67 3.77
C SER A 23 -10.54 4.21 3.20
N THR A 24 -10.39 2.89 3.05
CA THR A 24 -9.29 2.31 2.27
C THR A 24 -9.66 2.42 0.79
N ILE A 25 -8.97 3.28 0.05
CA ILE A 25 -9.18 3.46 -1.39
C ILE A 25 -8.76 2.18 -2.11
N GLN A 26 -7.55 1.69 -1.81
CA GLN A 26 -7.00 0.45 -2.33
C GLN A 26 -6.05 -0.20 -1.31
N SER A 27 -5.88 -1.51 -1.43
CA SER A 27 -4.98 -2.32 -0.63
C SER A 27 -4.44 -3.45 -1.50
N TRP A 28 -3.14 -3.74 -1.38
CA TRP A 28 -2.48 -4.82 -2.11
C TRP A 28 -1.60 -5.62 -1.16
N ASP A 29 -1.66 -6.95 -1.31
CA ASP A 29 -0.87 -7.90 -0.54
C ASP A 29 0.31 -8.48 -1.33
N PHE A 30 0.38 -8.20 -2.64
CA PHE A 30 1.39 -8.66 -3.59
C PHE A 30 1.58 -10.18 -3.67
N ASN A 31 0.64 -10.97 -3.16
CA ASN A 31 0.67 -12.44 -3.25
C ASN A 31 0.61 -12.94 -4.70
N SER A 32 0.09 -12.11 -5.61
CA SER A 32 0.06 -12.37 -7.06
C SER A 32 1.07 -11.53 -7.86
N GLY A 33 2.10 -10.98 -7.20
CA GLY A 33 3.08 -10.10 -7.83
C GLY A 33 2.66 -8.63 -7.90
N ILE A 34 3.42 -7.83 -8.66
CA ILE A 34 3.09 -6.43 -8.94
C ILE A 34 1.81 -6.39 -9.81
N PRO A 35 0.79 -5.60 -9.46
CA PRO A 35 -0.45 -5.52 -10.23
C PRO A 35 -0.21 -5.11 -11.69
N THR A 36 -0.98 -5.69 -12.61
CA THR A 36 -0.93 -5.29 -14.03
C THR A 36 -1.37 -3.83 -14.19
N GLY A 37 -0.64 -3.06 -15.00
CA GLY A 37 -0.89 -1.63 -15.22
C GLY A 37 -0.06 -0.72 -14.32
N TRP A 38 0.51 -1.25 -13.24
CA TRP A 38 1.54 -0.55 -12.49
C TRP A 38 2.82 -0.49 -13.34
N THR A 39 3.56 0.59 -13.17
CA THR A 39 4.79 0.85 -13.91
C THR A 39 5.93 1.13 -12.95
N GLN A 40 7.16 1.07 -13.45
CA GLN A 40 8.34 1.36 -12.67
C GLN A 40 9.25 2.33 -13.41
N SER A 41 9.95 3.16 -12.64
CA SER A 41 11.10 3.94 -13.10
C SER A 41 12.28 3.54 -12.24
N THR A 42 13.43 3.28 -12.85
CA THR A 42 14.65 2.92 -12.14
C THR A 42 15.88 3.25 -12.97
N ASN A 43 16.95 3.70 -12.31
CA ASN A 43 18.30 3.78 -12.90
C ASN A 43 19.08 2.46 -12.72
N ALA A 44 18.53 1.50 -11.97
CA ALA A 44 19.16 0.23 -11.68
C ALA A 44 19.15 -0.71 -12.89
N THR A 45 20.17 -1.55 -12.99
CA THR A 45 20.31 -2.54 -14.08
C THR A 45 19.59 -3.86 -13.80
N ASP A 46 19.06 -4.04 -12.59
CA ASP A 46 18.37 -5.25 -12.13
C ASP A 46 16.85 -5.22 -12.37
N GLY A 47 16.33 -4.11 -12.91
CA GLY A 47 14.91 -3.96 -13.26
C GLY A 47 14.05 -3.35 -12.15
N GLY A 48 14.62 -2.93 -11.02
CA GLY A 48 13.92 -2.18 -9.98
C GLY A 48 13.21 -3.08 -8.95
N PHE A 49 11.98 -2.73 -8.58
CA PHE A 49 11.22 -3.50 -7.60
C PHE A 49 10.84 -4.88 -8.13
N GLY A 50 11.13 -5.90 -7.32
CA GLY A 50 10.62 -7.26 -7.48
C GLY A 50 9.49 -7.55 -6.49
N ALA A 51 8.57 -8.43 -6.89
CA ALA A 51 7.57 -9.00 -5.99
C ALA A 51 7.78 -10.50 -5.82
N GLY A 52 7.74 -10.99 -4.58
CA GLY A 52 8.06 -12.37 -4.25
C GLY A 52 8.09 -12.63 -2.74
N SER A 53 8.58 -13.80 -2.35
CA SER A 53 8.76 -14.11 -0.93
C SER A 53 9.91 -13.30 -0.34
N ALA A 54 9.93 -13.13 0.97
CA ALA A 54 11.06 -12.50 1.65
C ALA A 54 12.39 -13.20 1.33
N SER A 55 12.38 -14.54 1.23
CA SER A 55 13.55 -15.33 0.84
C SER A 55 14.04 -15.08 -0.58
N SER A 56 13.13 -14.88 -1.56
CA SER A 56 13.53 -14.62 -2.95
C SER A 56 14.02 -13.20 -3.20
N LEU A 57 13.65 -12.26 -2.32
CA LEU A 57 14.01 -10.84 -2.43
C LEU A 57 15.12 -10.42 -1.46
N SER A 58 15.60 -11.35 -0.62
CA SER A 58 16.75 -11.14 0.26
C SER A 58 18.07 -11.39 -0.47
N SER A 59 19.13 -10.80 0.07
CA SER A 59 20.52 -10.98 -0.34
C SER A 59 21.43 -11.15 0.88
N GLN A 60 22.74 -11.33 0.65
CA GLN A 60 23.70 -11.67 1.70
C GLN A 60 23.75 -10.62 2.83
N TYR A 61 23.66 -9.34 2.49
CA TYR A 61 23.72 -8.23 3.43
C TYR A 61 22.40 -7.47 3.53
N PHE A 62 21.36 -7.87 2.79
CA PHE A 62 19.99 -7.39 2.96
C PHE A 62 19.00 -8.56 3.17
N THR A 63 18.95 -9.06 4.40
CA THR A 63 17.97 -10.09 4.79
C THR A 63 16.63 -9.46 5.14
N ILE A 64 15.56 -9.92 4.49
CA ILE A 64 14.19 -9.51 4.79
C ILE A 64 13.51 -10.58 5.65
N ILE A 65 12.89 -10.16 6.75
CA ILE A 65 12.13 -11.05 7.62
C ILE A 65 10.80 -11.39 6.94
N ASP A 66 10.47 -12.68 6.87
CA ASP A 66 9.24 -13.17 6.27
C ASP A 66 8.00 -12.71 7.07
N PRO A 67 7.10 -11.89 6.48
CA PRO A 67 5.88 -11.47 7.14
C PRO A 67 4.74 -12.51 7.03
N GLY A 68 4.95 -13.64 6.35
CA GLY A 68 3.93 -14.65 6.07
C GLY A 68 3.14 -14.42 4.78
N SER A 69 3.65 -13.55 3.89
CA SER A 69 3.08 -13.24 2.57
C SER A 69 4.20 -12.88 1.59
N ASN A 70 3.86 -12.76 0.30
CA ASN A 70 4.76 -12.07 -0.62
C ASN A 70 4.82 -10.57 -0.26
N ILE A 71 5.89 -9.95 -0.73
CA ILE A 71 6.21 -8.54 -0.53
C ILE A 71 6.73 -7.95 -1.84
N VAL A 72 6.90 -6.64 -1.83
CA VAL A 72 7.62 -5.91 -2.87
C VAL A 72 8.85 -5.27 -2.25
N ALA A 73 10.01 -5.47 -2.87
CA ALA A 73 11.26 -4.91 -2.40
C ALA A 73 12.23 -4.65 -3.56
N THR A 74 13.21 -3.80 -3.29
CA THR A 74 14.35 -3.49 -4.14
C THR A 74 15.55 -3.24 -3.22
N ASN A 75 16.73 -3.69 -3.61
CA ASN A 75 17.99 -3.42 -2.91
C ASN A 75 19.16 -3.58 -3.89
N ASP A 76 20.29 -2.94 -3.60
CA ASP A 76 21.50 -2.94 -4.44
C ASP A 76 22.53 -4.00 -4.08
N ASP A 77 22.27 -4.83 -3.07
CA ASP A 77 23.31 -5.66 -2.45
C ASP A 77 23.98 -6.64 -3.44
N ASP A 78 23.17 -7.31 -4.27
CA ASP A 78 23.67 -8.28 -5.25
C ASP A 78 24.27 -7.61 -6.50
N CYS A 79 23.74 -6.47 -6.92
CA CYS A 79 24.12 -5.82 -8.18
C CYS A 79 25.18 -4.72 -8.02
N ASN A 80 25.31 -4.13 -6.82
CA ASN A 80 25.99 -2.85 -6.56
C ASN A 80 25.61 -1.76 -7.58
N CYS A 81 24.34 -1.74 -7.98
CA CYS A 81 23.81 -0.88 -9.01
C CYS A 81 23.17 0.39 -8.42
N ASP A 82 23.02 1.42 -9.25
CA ASP A 82 22.45 2.70 -8.80
C ASP A 82 20.94 2.57 -8.56
N LYS A 83 20.52 2.74 -7.30
CA LYS A 83 19.12 2.71 -6.85
C LYS A 83 18.46 4.10 -6.81
N ALA A 84 19.13 5.14 -7.32
CA ALA A 84 18.51 6.44 -7.47
C ALA A 84 17.29 6.39 -8.39
N ASP A 85 16.32 7.27 -8.11
CA ASP A 85 15.09 7.43 -8.90
C ASP A 85 14.27 6.14 -9.06
N GLU A 86 14.25 5.27 -8.03
CA GLU A 86 13.41 4.09 -7.98
C GLU A 86 11.98 4.39 -7.54
N TYR A 87 11.05 4.18 -8.46
CA TYR A 87 9.62 4.37 -8.23
C TYR A 87 8.84 3.14 -8.68
N LEU A 88 7.96 2.65 -7.81
CA LEU A 88 6.86 1.78 -8.19
C LEU A 88 5.58 2.63 -8.23
N ILE A 89 5.01 2.74 -9.41
CA ILE A 89 3.94 3.69 -9.73
C ILE A 89 2.67 2.90 -10.00
N THR A 90 1.61 3.22 -9.27
CA THR A 90 0.31 2.58 -9.46
C THR A 90 -0.23 2.87 -10.86
N ASP A 91 -1.25 2.13 -11.26
CA ASP A 91 -2.14 2.58 -12.32
C ASP A 91 -2.83 3.90 -11.92
N THR A 92 -3.46 4.56 -12.90
CA THR A 92 -4.14 5.84 -12.65
C THR A 92 -5.35 5.62 -11.76
N LEU A 93 -5.40 6.33 -10.62
CA LEU A 93 -6.53 6.31 -9.71
C LEU A 93 -7.41 7.53 -9.97
N ASP A 94 -8.63 7.31 -10.47
CA ASP A 94 -9.62 8.37 -10.57
C ASP A 94 -10.34 8.56 -9.22
N LEU A 95 -10.00 9.64 -8.54
CA LEU A 95 -10.57 10.03 -7.25
C LEU A 95 -11.57 11.18 -7.36
N SER A 96 -12.08 11.50 -8.56
CA SER A 96 -12.93 12.68 -8.77
C SER A 96 -14.21 12.70 -7.93
N ASN A 97 -14.66 11.54 -7.46
CA ASN A 97 -15.87 11.37 -6.66
C ASN A 97 -15.59 10.87 -5.22
N TYR A 98 -14.33 10.89 -4.78
CA TYR A 98 -13.97 10.46 -3.44
C TYR A 98 -14.15 11.61 -2.44
N SER A 99 -15.06 11.45 -1.48
CA SER A 99 -15.41 12.44 -0.44
C SER A 99 -15.55 11.80 0.93
#